data_AF-W2LH82-F1
#
_entry.id   AF-W2LH82-F1
#
_cell.length_a   1.000
_cell.length_b   1.000
_cell.length_c   1.000
_cell.angle_alpha   90.00
_cell.angle_beta   90.00
_cell.angle_gamma   90.00
#
_symmetry.space_group_name_H-M   'P 1'
#
loop_
_entity.id
_entity.type
_entity.pdbx_description
1 polymer ?
#
loop_
_entity_poly.entity_id
_entity_poly.type
_entity_poly.pdbx_seq_one_letter_code
_entity_poly.pdbx_strand_id
1 'polypeptide(L)'
;MINNPSIDYEKASTPYREPRASSIVSDCNLKQIALIENEEDPYSKKPLQEKIIWGIIYGTASLAALYFFMVAVKLIGDGFTLALGCDTKGAFDFADNPVAGLMIGTIATALLHSSGTVTSIVVALVGSGGMTIRQGVYVIMGANIGTCITCIMVAFGQVGDRARFQRAMAAATVHDMYNLWSVFVLFPLE
;
A
#
# COMPACT_ATOMS: atom_id res chain seq x y z
N MET A 1 -41.59 -36.80 47.27
CA MET A 1 -42.02 -36.01 46.11
C MET A 1 -42.47 -34.65 46.60
N ILE A 2 -41.86 -33.57 46.05
CA ILE A 2 -42.44 -32.21 45.90
C ILE A 2 -42.55 -31.41 47.21
N ASN A 3 -42.16 -30.14 47.38
CA ASN A 3 -41.49 -29.08 46.61
C ASN A 3 -41.12 -28.02 47.67
N ASN A 4 -39.94 -27.40 47.62
CA ASN A 4 -39.67 -26.17 48.35
C ASN A 4 -39.66 -25.01 47.33
N PRO A 5 -40.53 -23.98 47.46
CA PRO A 5 -40.53 -22.84 46.56
C PRO A 5 -39.74 -21.69 47.19
N SER A 6 -38.44 -21.59 46.89
CA SER A 6 -37.69 -20.35 47.07
C SER A 6 -37.47 -19.73 45.69
N ILE A 7 -38.20 -18.66 45.47
CA ILE A 7 -38.15 -17.76 44.33
C ILE A 7 -36.71 -17.22 44.23
N ASP A 8 -35.98 -17.61 43.19
CA ASP A 8 -34.61 -17.15 42.91
C ASP A 8 -34.62 -15.68 42.46
N TYR A 9 -34.23 -14.80 43.37
CA TYR A 9 -33.94 -13.38 43.14
C TYR A 9 -32.51 -13.14 42.60
N GLU A 10 -31.89 -14.13 41.96
CA GLU A 10 -30.52 -14.04 41.42
C GLU A 10 -30.50 -13.63 39.94
N LYS A 11 -31.25 -12.59 39.57
CA LYS A 11 -31.14 -11.89 38.28
C LYS A 11 -30.88 -10.41 38.53
N ALA A 12 -29.63 -10.03 38.83
CA ALA A 12 -29.07 -8.69 38.54
C ALA A 12 -27.63 -8.48 39.09
N SER A 13 -26.62 -9.30 38.74
CA SER A 13 -25.20 -8.89 38.88
C SER A 13 -24.19 -9.93 38.39
N THR A 14 -24.31 -10.47 37.17
CA THR A 14 -23.15 -11.12 36.53
C THR A 14 -22.64 -10.22 35.41
N PRO A 15 -21.41 -9.68 35.51
CA PRO A 15 -20.76 -9.05 34.37
C PRO A 15 -20.74 -10.05 33.23
N TYR A 16 -21.01 -9.59 32.01
CA TYR A 16 -20.70 -10.34 30.79
C TYR A 16 -19.21 -10.69 30.85
N ARG A 17 -18.89 -11.93 31.23
CA ARG A 17 -17.51 -12.42 31.26
C ARG A 17 -17.13 -12.62 29.81
N GLU A 18 -16.36 -11.67 29.26
CA GLU A 18 -15.77 -11.83 27.93
C GLU A 18 -15.16 -13.23 27.81
N PRO A 19 -15.50 -14.00 26.78
CA PRO A 19 -14.75 -15.20 26.48
C PRO A 19 -13.29 -14.79 26.28
N ARG A 20 -12.39 -15.44 27.04
CA ARG A 20 -10.96 -15.12 27.16
C ARG A 20 -10.38 -14.82 25.77
N ALA A 21 -10.03 -13.55 25.52
CA ALA A 21 -9.58 -13.07 24.21
C ALA A 21 -8.47 -13.93 23.58
N SER A 22 -7.68 -14.64 24.41
CA SER A 22 -6.65 -15.58 23.96
C SER A 22 -7.16 -16.77 23.14
N SER A 23 -8.34 -17.36 23.43
CA SER A 23 -8.82 -18.54 22.70
C SER A 23 -9.47 -18.16 21.36
N ILE A 24 -10.19 -17.04 21.33
CA ILE A 24 -10.85 -16.52 20.12
C ILE A 24 -9.81 -15.94 19.14
N VAL A 25 -8.74 -15.33 19.64
CA VAL A 25 -7.60 -14.89 18.81
C VAL A 25 -6.82 -16.09 18.25
N SER A 26 -6.67 -17.19 18.99
CA SER A 26 -6.08 -18.42 18.44
C SER A 26 -6.94 -19.06 17.36
N ASP A 27 -8.26 -19.12 17.52
CA ASP A 27 -9.17 -19.65 16.50
C ASP A 27 -9.30 -18.72 15.28
N CYS A 28 -9.23 -17.41 15.50
CA CYS A 28 -9.16 -16.41 14.43
C CYS A 28 -7.83 -16.51 13.68
N ASN A 29 -6.70 -16.70 14.36
CA ASN A 29 -5.41 -16.96 13.73
C ASN A 29 -5.42 -18.29 12.99
N LEU A 30 -6.03 -19.35 13.52
CA LEU A 30 -6.12 -20.66 12.86
C LEU A 30 -6.99 -20.59 11.60
N LYS A 31 -8.12 -19.88 11.64
CA LYS A 31 -8.96 -19.63 10.46
C LYS A 31 -8.33 -18.65 9.48
N GLN A 32 -7.59 -17.66 9.96
CA GLN A 32 -6.92 -16.69 9.11
C GLN A 32 -5.68 -17.30 8.44
N ILE A 33 -4.92 -18.16 9.14
CA ILE A 33 -3.86 -19.01 8.57
C ILE A 33 -4.48 -19.99 7.57
N ALA A 34 -5.62 -20.61 7.87
CA ALA A 34 -6.30 -21.52 6.92
C ALA A 34 -6.89 -20.81 5.68
N LEU A 35 -7.24 -19.53 5.77
CA LEU A 35 -7.69 -18.72 4.62
C LEU A 35 -6.50 -18.18 3.81
N ILE A 36 -5.39 -17.85 4.47
CA ILE A 36 -4.11 -17.53 3.82
C ILE A 36 -3.54 -18.79 3.12
N GLU A 37 -3.66 -19.97 3.72
CA GLU A 37 -3.28 -21.25 3.09
C GLU A 37 -4.20 -21.64 1.92
N ASN A 38 -5.48 -21.23 1.92
CA ASN A 38 -6.37 -21.45 0.76
C ASN A 38 -6.14 -20.45 -0.37
N GLU A 39 -5.42 -19.35 -0.10
CA GLU A 39 -4.96 -18.38 -1.09
C GLU A 39 -3.45 -18.51 -1.38
N GLU A 40 -2.82 -19.59 -0.91
CA GLU A 40 -1.56 -20.09 -1.47
C GLU A 40 -1.86 -21.32 -2.33
N ASP A 41 -1.98 -21.02 -3.62
CA ASP A 41 -1.46 -21.83 -4.69
C ASP A 41 -2.18 -23.15 -5.06
N PRO A 42 -2.93 -23.16 -6.18
CA PRO A 42 -3.05 -24.34 -7.05
C PRO A 42 -1.69 -24.82 -7.63
N TYR A 43 -0.55 -24.39 -7.08
CA TYR A 43 0.77 -24.97 -7.32
C TYR A 43 1.08 -26.16 -6.41
N SER A 44 0.47 -26.30 -5.24
CA SER A 44 0.90 -27.32 -4.27
C SER A 44 0.75 -28.78 -4.72
N LYS A 45 -0.02 -29.05 -5.79
CA LYS A 45 -0.27 -30.41 -6.31
C LYS A 45 0.34 -30.69 -7.69
N LYS A 46 1.35 -29.92 -8.11
CA LYS A 46 2.09 -30.13 -9.38
C LYS A 46 3.51 -30.65 -9.11
N PRO A 47 4.08 -31.51 -9.98
CA PRO A 47 5.43 -32.04 -9.81
C PRO A 47 6.47 -30.91 -9.69
N LEU A 48 7.53 -31.12 -8.91
CA LEU A 48 8.55 -30.11 -8.57
C LEU A 48 9.15 -29.42 -9.81
N GLN A 49 9.26 -30.16 -10.92
CA GLN A 49 9.76 -29.65 -12.20
C GLN A 49 8.84 -28.60 -12.84
N GLU A 50 7.51 -28.77 -12.73
CA GLU A 50 6.54 -27.83 -13.31
C GLU A 50 6.52 -26.51 -12.52
N LYS A 51 6.66 -26.58 -11.19
CA LYS A 51 6.79 -25.39 -10.33
C LYS A 51 8.01 -24.55 -10.70
N ILE A 52 9.15 -25.18 -10.93
CA ILE A 52 10.40 -24.50 -11.29
C ILE A 52 10.27 -23.86 -12.68
N ILE A 53 9.67 -24.56 -13.64
CA ILE A 53 9.46 -24.03 -15.00
C ILE A 53 8.55 -22.81 -14.96
N TRP A 54 7.41 -22.88 -14.27
CA TRP A 54 6.53 -21.73 -14.10
C TRP A 54 7.24 -20.60 -13.35
N GLY A 55 7.97 -20.90 -12.28
CA GLY A 55 8.75 -19.90 -11.53
C GLY A 55 9.79 -19.18 -12.40
N ILE A 56 10.53 -19.90 -13.26
CA ILE A 56 11.49 -19.30 -14.19
C ILE A 56 10.78 -18.47 -15.27
N ILE A 57 9.68 -18.97 -15.84
CA ILE A 57 8.89 -18.24 -16.83
C ILE A 57 8.34 -16.93 -16.25
N TYR A 58 7.72 -16.96 -15.06
CA TYR A 58 7.23 -15.74 -14.41
C TYR A 58 8.37 -14.82 -13.98
N GLY A 59 9.49 -15.37 -13.51
CA GLY A 59 10.67 -14.58 -13.14
C GLY A 59 11.28 -13.84 -14.34
N THR A 60 11.48 -14.55 -15.45
CA THR A 60 11.97 -13.95 -16.70
C THR A 60 10.96 -12.97 -17.30
N ALA A 61 9.66 -13.25 -17.25
CA ALA A 61 8.62 -12.33 -17.68
C ALA A 61 8.59 -11.04 -16.84
N SER A 62 8.76 -11.15 -15.52
CA SER A 62 8.84 -10.00 -14.61
C SER A 62 10.06 -9.11 -14.91
N LEU A 63 11.23 -9.73 -15.14
CA LEU A 63 12.45 -9.00 -15.56
C LEU A 63 12.26 -8.31 -16.91
N ALA A 64 11.65 -8.98 -17.88
CA ALA A 64 11.36 -8.39 -19.18
C ALA A 64 10.36 -7.21 -19.08
N ALA A 65 9.34 -7.32 -18.23
CA ALA A 65 8.38 -6.25 -17.99
C ALA A 65 9.05 -5.02 -17.36
N LEU A 66 9.94 -5.20 -16.37
CA LEU A 66 10.71 -4.11 -15.78
C LEU A 66 11.63 -3.43 -16.81
N TYR A 67 12.26 -4.21 -17.70
CA TYR A 67 13.07 -3.67 -18.78
C TYR A 67 12.24 -2.84 -19.76
N PHE A 68 11.10 -3.37 -20.23
CA PHE A 68 10.19 -2.66 -21.12
C PHE A 68 9.65 -1.38 -20.48
N PHE A 69 9.33 -1.43 -19.18
CA PHE A 69 8.91 -0.27 -18.40
C PHE A 69 9.99 0.82 -18.36
N MET A 70 11.26 0.47 -18.13
CA MET A 70 12.37 1.42 -18.19
C MET A 70 12.53 2.05 -19.58
N VAL A 71 12.31 1.28 -20.65
CA VAL A 71 12.31 1.80 -22.03
C VAL A 71 11.14 2.76 -22.23
N ALA A 72 9.95 2.44 -21.74
CA ALA A 72 8.78 3.31 -21.85
C ALA A 72 8.97 4.65 -21.13
N VAL A 73 9.53 4.64 -19.91
CA VAL A 73 9.80 5.88 -19.17
C VAL A 73 10.85 6.74 -19.88
N LYS A 74 11.89 6.13 -20.46
CA LYS A 74 12.86 6.85 -21.30
C LYS A 74 12.21 7.47 -22.54
N LEU A 75 11.35 6.72 -23.23
CA LEU A 75 10.60 7.23 -24.38
C LEU A 75 9.67 8.39 -24.00
N ILE A 76 9.08 8.39 -22.81
CA ILE A 76 8.28 9.51 -22.30
C ILE A 76 9.17 10.73 -22.04
N GLY A 77 10.33 10.55 -21.40
CA GLY A 77 11.29 11.63 -21.15
C GLY A 77 11.82 12.25 -22.44
N ASP A 78 12.29 11.41 -23.36
CA ASP A 78 12.81 11.83 -24.67
C ASP A 78 11.68 12.41 -25.55
N GLY A 79 10.48 11.83 -25.48
CA GLY A 79 9.29 12.28 -26.20
C GLY A 79 8.79 13.64 -25.73
N PHE A 80 8.77 13.88 -24.41
CA PHE A 80 8.51 15.21 -23.86
C PHE A 80 9.60 16.20 -24.30
N THR A 81 10.86 15.80 -24.29
CA THR A 81 11.99 16.62 -24.76
C THR A 81 11.86 17.01 -26.22
N LEU A 82 11.43 16.07 -27.06
CA LEU A 82 11.22 16.28 -28.49
C LEU A 82 9.96 17.11 -28.77
N ALA A 83 8.89 16.91 -27.99
CA ALA A 83 7.62 17.61 -28.15
C ALA A 83 7.65 19.06 -27.66
N LEU A 84 8.42 19.35 -26.60
CA LEU A 84 8.50 20.69 -26.01
C LEU A 84 9.57 21.58 -26.63
N GLY A 85 10.56 21.00 -27.35
CA GLY A 85 11.52 21.74 -28.18
C GLY A 85 12.41 22.73 -27.41
N CYS A 86 13.71 22.45 -27.34
CA CYS A 86 14.79 23.31 -26.80
C CYS A 86 14.67 23.79 -25.33
N ASP A 87 13.54 23.64 -24.64
CA ASP A 87 13.38 24.08 -23.25
C ASP A 87 12.74 23.02 -22.35
N THR A 88 13.36 21.83 -22.32
CA THR A 88 12.97 20.73 -21.43
C THR A 88 12.97 21.09 -19.96
N LYS A 89 13.76 22.09 -19.59
CA LYS A 89 13.87 22.58 -18.20
C LYS A 89 12.61 23.34 -17.81
N GLY A 90 12.07 24.20 -18.69
CA GLY A 90 10.83 24.93 -18.45
C GLY A 90 9.57 24.06 -18.29
N ALA A 91 9.54 22.84 -18.87
CA ALA A 91 8.41 21.93 -18.69
C ALA A 91 8.31 21.32 -17.29
N PHE A 92 9.44 21.22 -16.59
CA PHE A 92 9.53 20.80 -15.19
C PHE A 92 9.75 21.97 -14.23
N ASP A 93 9.73 23.23 -14.68
CA ASP A 93 9.78 24.41 -13.79
C ASP A 93 8.64 24.39 -12.77
N PHE A 94 7.50 23.78 -13.11
CA PHE A 94 6.41 23.57 -12.15
C PHE A 94 6.87 22.69 -10.97
N ALA A 95 7.82 21.78 -11.15
CA ALA A 95 8.40 20.96 -10.10
C ALA A 95 9.52 21.67 -9.30
N ASP A 96 9.98 22.86 -9.71
CA ASP A 96 10.89 23.67 -8.89
C ASP A 96 10.18 24.24 -7.65
N ASN A 97 8.85 24.38 -7.71
CA ASN A 97 8.07 24.67 -6.51
C ASN A 97 7.89 23.38 -5.69
N PRO A 98 8.40 23.32 -4.45
CA PRO A 98 8.36 22.11 -3.63
C PRO A 98 6.93 21.62 -3.37
N VAL A 99 5.95 22.54 -3.28
CA VAL A 99 4.54 22.20 -3.09
C VAL A 99 3.95 21.53 -4.33
N ALA A 100 4.33 21.99 -5.53
CA ALA A 100 3.83 21.42 -6.77
C ALA A 100 4.42 20.03 -7.04
N GLY A 101 5.71 19.81 -6.76
CA GLY A 101 6.33 18.48 -6.79
C GLY A 101 5.62 17.48 -5.87
N LEU A 102 5.29 17.93 -4.65
CA LEU A 102 4.54 17.13 -3.67
C LEU A 102 3.12 16.78 -4.14
N MET A 103 2.41 17.73 -4.76
CA MET A 103 1.08 17.48 -5.33
C MET A 103 1.12 16.51 -6.51
N ILE A 104 2.12 16.63 -7.39
CA ILE A 104 2.31 15.70 -8.52
C ILE A 104 2.53 14.27 -8.00
N GLY A 105 3.39 14.10 -7.00
CA GLY A 105 3.63 12.80 -6.37
C GLY A 105 2.36 12.21 -5.72
N THR A 106 1.60 13.04 -5.02
CA THR A 106 0.34 12.64 -4.37
C THR A 106 -0.67 12.14 -5.40
N ILE A 107 -0.87 12.89 -6.50
CA ILE A 107 -1.80 12.53 -7.58
C ILE A 107 -1.30 11.30 -8.33
N ALA A 108 -0.01 11.22 -8.64
CA ALA A 108 0.59 10.07 -9.31
C ALA A 108 0.37 8.78 -8.50
N THR A 109 0.54 8.83 -7.17
CA THR A 109 0.27 7.68 -6.30
C THR A 109 -1.21 7.40 -6.15
N ALA A 110 -2.08 8.40 -6.13
CA ALA A 110 -3.53 8.16 -6.12
C ALA A 110 -4.00 7.45 -7.40
N LEU A 111 -3.43 7.80 -8.56
CA LEU A 111 -3.72 7.16 -9.85
C LEU A 111 -3.13 5.74 -9.95
N LEU A 112 -1.87 5.56 -9.51
CA LEU A 112 -1.16 4.29 -9.60
C LEU A 112 -1.40 3.35 -8.42
N HIS A 113 -2.03 3.82 -7.34
CA HIS A 113 -2.35 3.09 -6.10
C HIS A 113 -1.13 2.51 -5.35
N SER A 114 0.08 2.66 -5.89
CA SER A 114 1.33 2.08 -5.39
C SER A 114 2.40 3.16 -5.35
N SER A 115 2.82 3.56 -4.14
CA SER A 115 3.92 4.50 -3.98
C SER A 115 5.25 3.93 -4.44
N GLY A 116 5.51 2.63 -4.24
CA GLY A 116 6.73 1.98 -4.74
C GLY A 116 6.86 2.00 -6.27
N THR A 117 5.72 1.95 -6.97
CA THR A 117 5.71 2.13 -8.43
C THR A 117 6.07 3.57 -8.79
N VAL A 118 5.50 4.56 -8.10
CA VAL A 118 5.83 5.98 -8.35
C VAL A 118 7.29 6.29 -8.06
N THR A 119 7.85 5.80 -6.95
CA THR A 119 9.26 6.02 -6.62
C THR A 119 10.20 5.39 -7.64
N SER A 120 9.88 4.20 -8.17
CA SER A 120 10.69 3.58 -9.22
C SER A 120 10.64 4.34 -10.55
N ILE A 121 9.49 4.91 -10.94
CA ILE A 121 9.38 5.83 -12.09
C ILE A 121 10.23 7.08 -11.88
N VAL A 122 10.14 7.70 -10.70
CA VAL A 122 10.90 8.91 -10.37
C VAL A 122 12.40 8.65 -10.44
N VAL A 123 12.88 7.56 -9.83
CA VAL A 123 14.30 7.18 -9.87
C VAL A 123 14.74 6.89 -11.31
N ALA A 124 13.90 6.27 -12.13
CA ALA A 124 14.17 6.04 -13.55
C ALA A 124 14.35 7.35 -14.34
N LEU A 125 13.45 8.32 -14.12
CA LEU A 125 13.49 9.64 -14.77
C LEU A 125 14.68 10.49 -14.33
N VAL A 126 15.03 10.43 -13.05
CA VAL A 126 16.25 11.08 -12.53
C VAL A 126 17.49 10.44 -13.16
N GLY A 127 17.52 9.11 -13.29
CA GLY A 127 18.61 8.38 -13.93
C GLY A 127 18.76 8.64 -15.44
N SER A 128 17.69 9.03 -16.13
CA SER A 128 17.74 9.44 -17.55
C SER A 128 18.04 10.92 -17.76
N GLY A 129 18.16 11.71 -16.69
CA GLY A 129 18.40 13.16 -16.77
C GLY A 129 17.16 13.99 -17.12
N GLY A 130 15.96 13.41 -17.05
CA GLY A 130 14.70 14.12 -17.33
C GLY A 130 14.25 15.02 -16.17
N MET A 131 14.72 14.75 -14.95
CA MET A 131 14.38 15.51 -13.74
C MET A 131 15.60 15.58 -12.81
N THR A 132 15.72 16.65 -12.04
CA THR A 132 16.79 16.76 -11.03
C THR A 132 16.49 15.91 -9.80
N ILE A 133 17.53 15.53 -9.04
CA ILE A 133 17.36 14.77 -7.79
C ILE A 133 16.45 15.52 -6.81
N ARG A 134 16.64 16.84 -6.69
CA ARG A 134 15.86 17.68 -5.77
C ARG A 134 14.36 17.69 -6.11
N GLN A 135 14.03 17.83 -7.39
CA GLN A 135 12.64 17.70 -7.87
C GLN A 135 12.08 16.29 -7.59
N GLY A 136 12.89 15.25 -7.81
CA GLY A 136 12.51 13.87 -7.50
C GLY A 136 12.20 13.63 -6.02
N VAL A 137 12.96 14.25 -5.11
CA VAL A 137 12.72 14.14 -3.65
C VAL A 137 11.33 14.69 -3.28
N TYR A 138 10.94 15.85 -3.80
CA TYR A 138 9.61 16.42 -3.53
C TYR A 138 8.48 15.53 -4.05
N VAL A 139 8.64 14.90 -5.21
CA VAL A 139 7.66 13.93 -5.76
C VAL A 139 7.58 12.68 -4.90
N ILE A 140 8.70 12.16 -4.40
CA ILE A 140 8.73 10.99 -3.51
C ILE A 140 8.05 11.31 -2.17
N MET A 141 8.26 12.50 -1.60
CA MET A 141 7.52 12.93 -0.42
C MET A 141 6.02 12.98 -0.68
N GLY A 142 5.61 13.51 -1.84
CA GLY A 142 4.21 13.48 -2.27
C GLY A 142 3.63 12.06 -2.40
N ALA A 143 4.42 11.12 -2.93
CA ALA A 143 4.00 9.73 -3.07
C ALA A 143 3.67 9.09 -1.70
N ASN A 144 4.42 9.43 -0.65
CA ASN A 144 4.15 8.95 0.71
C ASN A 144 2.82 9.49 1.26
N ILE A 145 2.45 10.74 0.95
CA ILE A 145 1.14 11.30 1.29
C ILE A 145 0.03 10.62 0.49
N GLY A 146 0.27 10.37 -0.80
CA GLY A 146 -0.68 9.68 -1.67
C GLY A 146 -1.06 8.29 -1.16
N THR A 147 -0.10 7.55 -0.58
CA THR A 147 -0.40 6.26 0.06
C THR A 147 -1.41 6.37 1.19
N CYS A 148 -1.40 7.46 1.97
CA CYS A 148 -2.37 7.65 3.04
C CYS A 148 -3.80 7.73 2.52
N ILE A 149 -4.01 8.46 1.42
CA ILE A 149 -5.32 8.58 0.76
C ILE A 149 -5.82 7.19 0.33
N THR A 150 -4.91 6.42 -0.27
CA THR A 150 -5.18 5.06 -0.72
C THR A 150 -5.49 4.10 0.43
N CYS A 151 -4.71 4.13 1.51
CA CYS A 151 -4.91 3.30 2.70
C CYS A 151 -6.26 3.57 3.37
N ILE A 152 -6.64 4.84 3.50
CA ILE A 152 -7.95 5.25 4.02
C ILE A 152 -9.07 4.76 3.11
N MET A 153 -8.93 4.91 1.79
CA MET A 153 -9.92 4.41 0.81
C MET A 153 -10.12 2.90 0.92
N VAL A 154 -9.03 2.13 1.03
CA VAL A 154 -9.08 0.67 1.20
C VAL A 154 -9.73 0.28 2.53
N ALA A 155 -9.41 0.99 3.61
CA ALA A 155 -10.01 0.76 4.91
C ALA A 155 -11.52 1.05 4.92
N PHE A 156 -11.97 2.12 4.25
CA PHE A 156 -13.39 2.41 4.04
C PHE A 156 -14.11 1.31 3.23
N GLY A 157 -13.42 0.65 2.30
CA GLY A 157 -13.96 -0.51 1.58
C GLY A 157 -14.39 -1.66 2.50
N GLN A 158 -13.85 -1.74 3.72
CA GLN A 158 -14.17 -2.79 4.70
C GLN A 158 -15.29 -2.41 5.69
N VAL A 159 -16.00 -1.29 5.46
CA VAL A 159 -17.02 -0.76 6.39
C VAL A 159 -18.18 -1.71 6.69
N GLY A 160 -18.41 -2.72 5.84
CA GLY A 160 -19.48 -3.71 6.01
C GLY A 160 -19.35 -4.62 7.24
N ASP A 161 -18.14 -4.80 7.78
CA ASP A 161 -17.88 -5.60 8.99
C ASP A 161 -17.13 -4.74 10.01
N ARG A 162 -17.78 -4.44 11.14
CA ARG A 162 -17.24 -3.56 12.19
C ARG A 162 -15.90 -4.05 12.75
N ALA A 163 -15.72 -5.37 12.89
CA ALA A 163 -14.50 -5.92 13.45
C ALA A 163 -13.32 -5.83 12.47
N ARG A 164 -13.57 -6.01 11.17
CA ARG A 164 -12.55 -5.87 10.11
C ARG A 164 -12.21 -4.41 9.84
N PHE A 165 -13.21 -3.55 9.78
CA PHE A 165 -13.02 -2.10 9.64
C PHE A 165 -12.13 -1.53 10.75
N GLN A 166 -12.37 -1.89 12.01
CA GLN A 166 -11.53 -1.43 13.13
C GLN A 166 -10.06 -1.85 12.97
N ARG A 167 -9.81 -3.10 12.55
CA ARG A 167 -8.44 -3.61 12.33
C ARG A 167 -7.77 -2.93 11.14
N ALA A 168 -8.49 -2.77 10.03
CA ALA A 168 -7.98 -2.10 8.83
C ALA A 168 -7.71 -0.61 9.04
N MET A 169 -8.61 0.10 9.74
CA MET A 169 -8.41 1.50 10.11
C MET A 169 -7.25 1.68 11.08
N ALA A 170 -7.08 0.77 12.06
CA ALA A 170 -5.95 0.82 12.99
C ALA A 170 -4.62 0.63 12.24
N ALA A 171 -4.54 -0.34 11.32
CA ALA A 171 -3.36 -0.58 10.51
C ALA A 171 -3.06 0.58 9.54
N ALA A 172 -4.08 1.09 8.85
CA ALA A 172 -3.97 2.24 7.95
C ALA A 172 -3.50 3.49 8.71
N THR A 173 -4.09 3.80 9.87
CA THR A 173 -3.72 5.00 10.63
C THR A 173 -2.25 4.97 11.08
N VAL A 174 -1.74 3.83 11.55
CA VAL A 174 -0.32 3.73 11.96
C VAL A 174 0.61 3.93 10.76
N HIS A 175 0.27 3.34 9.61
CA HIS A 175 1.01 3.52 8.36
C HIS A 175 0.99 4.99 7.90
N ASP A 176 -0.18 5.61 7.92
CA ASP A 176 -0.40 6.99 7.50
C ASP A 176 0.31 7.99 8.42
N MET A 177 0.31 7.73 9.73
CA MET A 177 1.03 8.56 10.69
C MET A 177 2.53 8.52 10.40
N TYR A 178 3.13 7.34 10.19
CA TYR A 178 4.55 7.26 9.85
C TYR A 178 4.88 8.02 8.55
N ASN A 179 4.09 7.82 7.49
CA ASN A 179 4.30 8.50 6.22
C ASN A 179 4.12 10.01 6.32
N LEU A 180 3.11 10.48 7.04
CA LEU A 180 2.86 11.91 7.22
C LEU A 180 3.93 12.58 8.08
N TRP A 181 4.38 11.93 9.15
CA TRP A 181 5.49 12.42 9.97
C TRP A 181 6.80 12.48 9.19
N SER A 182 7.06 11.51 8.31
CA SER A 182 8.23 11.52 7.45
C SER A 182 8.27 12.79 6.59
N VAL A 183 7.15 13.16 5.95
CA VAL A 183 7.08 14.34 5.09
C VAL A 183 7.11 15.62 5.91
N PHE A 184 6.41 15.68 7.05
CA PHE A 184 6.38 16.87 7.88
C PHE A 184 7.76 17.24 8.44
N VAL A 185 8.62 16.25 8.69
CA VAL A 185 9.99 16.46 9.15
C VAL A 185 10.95 16.74 7.98
N LEU A 186 10.83 15.99 6.88
CA LEU A 186 11.79 16.08 5.76
C LEU A 186 11.51 17.29 4.84
N PHE A 187 10.26 17.69 4.65
CA PHE A 187 9.88 18.82 3.78
C PHE A 187 10.48 20.17 4.22
N PRO A 188 10.53 20.55 5.51
CA PRO A 188 11.22 21.77 5.95
C PRO A 188 12.76 21.65 6.00
N LEU A 189 13.32 20.44 5.86
CA LEU A 189 14.76 20.20 5.87
C LEU A 189 15.43 20.33 4.48
N GLU A 190 14.64 20.44 3.41
CA GLU A 190 15.06 20.44 1.99
C GLU A 190 14.85 21.81 1.30
#